data_AF-A0A1M6PCB5-F1
#
_entry.id   AF-A0A1M6PCB5-F1
#
_cell.length_a   1.000
_cell.length_b   1.000
_cell.length_c   1.000
_cell.angle_alpha   90.00
_cell.angle_beta   90.00
_cell.angle_gamma   90.00
#
_symmetry.space_group_name_H-M   'P 1'
#
loop_
_entity.id
_entity.type
_entity.pdbx_description
1 polymer ?
#
loop_
_entity_poly.entity_id
_entity_poly.type
_entity_poly.pdbx_seq_one_letter_code
_entity_poly.pdbx_strand_id
1 'polypeptide(L)'
;MQVPRRIRLEQACVRADRQDALATLTERLFLRRSFLYLKPSDQQWLRPELVQLLRRHSRLYRTISTPFDGPLPFALGYFQVREGKLESVAEAIPIEDPAQVAWLLSEFLQPGARLWVEEEGRWQGWQIEGEGRLQQLAGAPDRK
;
A
#
# COMPACT_ATOMS: atom_id res chain seq x y z
N MET A 1 -10.74 15.60 -1.40
CA MET A 1 -9.56 15.66 -0.51
C MET A 1 -9.54 14.35 0.27
N GLN A 2 -8.48 13.56 0.19
CA GLN A 2 -8.44 12.25 0.86
C GLN A 2 -8.40 12.44 2.38
N VAL A 3 -9.29 11.78 3.11
CA VAL A 3 -9.33 11.85 4.58
C VAL A 3 -8.27 10.88 5.12
N PRO A 4 -7.29 11.34 5.91
CA PRO A 4 -6.32 10.44 6.53
C PRO A 4 -7.04 9.44 7.44
N ARG A 5 -6.70 8.16 7.31
CA ARG A 5 -7.30 7.05 8.08
C ARG A 5 -6.25 6.43 8.99
N ARG A 6 -6.63 6.05 10.21
CA ARG A 6 -5.71 5.31 11.08
C ARG A 6 -5.46 3.93 10.52
N ILE A 7 -4.20 3.50 10.56
CA ILE A 7 -3.78 2.21 10.04
C ILE A 7 -3.05 1.45 11.14
N ARG A 8 -3.29 0.13 11.20
CA ARG A 8 -2.55 -0.78 12.06
C ARG A 8 -2.11 -2.00 11.27
N LEU A 9 -0.84 -2.35 11.41
CA LEU A 9 -0.22 -3.53 10.81
C LEU A 9 0.08 -4.55 11.91
N GLU A 10 -0.26 -5.81 11.67
CA GLU A 10 0.00 -6.91 12.60
C GLU A 10 0.66 -8.05 11.84
N GLN A 11 1.68 -8.67 12.44
CA GLN A 11 2.43 -9.78 11.83
C GLN A 11 2.93 -9.48 10.40
N ALA A 12 3.20 -8.20 10.10
CA ALA A 12 3.55 -7.71 8.76
C ALA A 12 5.02 -7.96 8.42
N CYS A 13 5.46 -9.22 8.52
CA CYS A 13 6.79 -9.65 8.09
C CYS A 13 6.87 -9.61 6.56
N VAL A 14 7.94 -9.02 6.03
CA VAL A 14 8.20 -8.93 4.59
C VAL A 14 8.88 -10.21 4.13
N ARG A 15 8.56 -10.69 2.92
CA ARG A 15 9.26 -11.79 2.28
C ARG A 15 10.70 -11.37 1.97
N ALA A 16 11.66 -12.21 2.34
CA ALA A 16 13.08 -11.89 2.21
C ALA A 16 13.49 -11.55 0.77
N ASP A 17 12.95 -12.26 -0.22
CA ASP A 17 13.20 -12.02 -1.65
C ASP A 17 12.53 -10.74 -2.19
N ARG A 18 11.62 -10.12 -1.43
CA ARG A 18 10.82 -8.95 -1.83
C ARG A 18 11.13 -7.68 -1.04
N GLN A 19 12.06 -7.76 -0.10
CA GLN A 19 12.36 -6.71 0.85
C GLN A 19 12.89 -5.44 0.15
N ASP A 20 13.88 -5.59 -0.73
CA ASP A 20 14.46 -4.46 -1.49
C ASP A 20 13.46 -3.84 -2.45
N ALA A 21 12.62 -4.67 -3.09
CA ALA A 21 11.60 -4.20 -4.01
C ALA A 21 10.54 -3.37 -3.28
N LEU A 22 10.07 -3.83 -2.11
CA LEU A 22 9.13 -3.08 -1.29
C LEU A 22 9.75 -1.79 -0.77
N ALA A 23 10.96 -1.84 -0.20
CA ALA A 23 11.64 -0.65 0.32
C ALA A 23 11.85 0.42 -0.76
N THR A 24 12.28 0.01 -1.95
CA THR A 24 12.40 0.91 -3.11
C THR A 24 11.05 1.51 -3.47
N LEU A 25 9.99 0.69 -3.52
CA LEU A 25 8.68 1.15 -3.92
C LEU A 25 8.10 2.17 -2.91
N THR A 26 8.15 1.87 -1.61
CA THR A 26 7.60 2.76 -0.59
C THR A 26 8.38 4.08 -0.54
N GLU A 27 9.71 4.05 -0.58
CA GLU A 27 10.54 5.26 -0.63
C GLU A 27 10.19 6.13 -1.86
N ARG A 28 10.14 5.53 -3.05
CA ARG A 28 9.89 6.29 -4.28
C ARG A 28 8.48 6.89 -4.30
N LEU A 29 7.47 6.18 -3.80
CA LEU A 29 6.12 6.72 -3.68
C LEU A 29 6.05 7.85 -2.65
N PHE A 30 6.76 7.72 -1.52
CA PHE A 30 6.83 8.77 -0.51
C PHE A 30 7.44 10.06 -1.08
N LEU A 31 8.56 9.95 -1.80
CA LEU A 31 9.24 11.09 -2.43
C LEU A 31 8.40 11.74 -3.53
N ARG A 32 7.45 11.00 -4.12
CA ARG A 32 6.57 11.47 -5.19
C ARG A 32 5.17 11.88 -4.70
N ARG A 33 4.91 11.90 -3.39
CA ARG A 33 3.61 12.28 -2.81
C ARG A 33 3.13 13.68 -3.23
N SER A 34 4.05 14.57 -3.60
CA SER A 34 3.73 15.91 -4.14
C SER A 34 2.90 15.87 -5.43
N PHE A 35 2.94 14.74 -6.16
CA PHE A 35 2.11 14.49 -7.34
C PHE A 35 0.63 14.79 -7.09
N LEU A 36 0.12 14.47 -5.90
CA LEU A 36 -1.29 14.70 -5.52
C LEU A 36 -1.70 16.17 -5.51
N TYR A 37 -0.75 17.10 -5.45
CA TYR A 37 -0.99 18.55 -5.43
C TYR A 37 -0.70 19.24 -6.76
N LEU A 38 -0.27 18.48 -7.78
CA LEU A 38 -0.06 19.01 -9.11
C LEU A 38 -1.39 19.29 -9.83
N LYS A 39 -1.33 20.15 -10.85
CA LYS A 39 -2.48 20.37 -11.73
C LYS A 39 -2.77 19.09 -12.52
N PRO A 40 -4.04 18.84 -12.91
CA PRO A 40 -4.41 17.64 -13.67
C PRO A 40 -3.57 17.43 -14.95
N SER A 41 -3.22 18.50 -15.67
CA SER A 41 -2.35 18.45 -16.85
C SER A 41 -0.97 17.88 -16.53
N ASP A 42 -0.37 18.33 -15.42
CA ASP A 42 0.97 17.92 -15.02
C ASP A 42 0.96 16.50 -14.45
N GLN A 43 -0.12 16.14 -13.74
CA GLN A 43 -0.37 14.77 -13.31
C GLN A 43 -0.45 13.81 -14.49
N GLN A 44 -1.18 14.18 -15.55
CA GLN A 44 -1.31 13.35 -16.74
C GLN A 44 0.05 13.09 -17.41
N TRP A 45 0.92 14.10 -17.43
CA TRP A 45 2.26 13.98 -18.01
C TRP A 45 3.20 13.09 -17.19
N LEU A 46 3.14 13.16 -15.85
CA LEU A 46 4.03 12.40 -14.96
C LEU A 46 3.48 11.01 -14.58
N ARG A 47 2.19 10.75 -14.81
CA ARG A 47 1.52 9.49 -14.46
C ARG A 47 2.21 8.25 -15.07
N PRO A 48 2.59 8.23 -16.35
CA PRO A 48 3.24 7.06 -16.94
C PRO A 48 4.50 6.63 -16.19
N GLU A 49 5.32 7.56 -15.70
CA GLU A 49 6.53 7.24 -14.94
C GLU A 49 6.22 6.51 -13.63
N LEU A 50 5.19 6.97 -12.90
CA LEU A 50 4.75 6.34 -11.66
C LEU A 50 4.12 4.96 -11.89
N VAL A 51 3.31 4.84 -12.95
CA VAL A 51 2.72 3.57 -13.35
C VAL A 51 3.82 2.57 -13.72
N GLN A 52 4.84 3.00 -14.47
CA GLN A 52 5.97 2.14 -14.84
C GLN A 52 6.84 1.75 -13.64
N LEU A 53 7.04 2.64 -12.68
CA LEU A 53 7.69 2.32 -11.41
C LEU A 53 6.92 1.20 -10.69
N LEU A 54 5.61 1.37 -10.47
CA LEU A 54 4.76 0.37 -9.81
C LEU A 54 4.79 -0.96 -10.56
N ARG A 55 4.63 -0.94 -11.89
CA ARG A 55 4.72 -2.14 -12.74
C ARG A 55 6.07 -2.81 -12.65
N ARG A 56 7.18 -2.07 -12.56
CA ARG A 56 8.51 -2.67 -12.43
C ARG A 56 8.65 -3.49 -11.16
N HIS A 57 8.07 -3.02 -10.05
CA HIS A 57 8.26 -3.58 -8.73
C HIS A 57 7.11 -4.47 -8.22
N SER A 58 5.95 -4.47 -8.88
CA SER A 58 4.81 -5.32 -8.49
C SER A 58 4.22 -6.05 -9.69
N ARG A 59 4.11 -7.38 -9.58
CA ARG A 59 3.42 -8.24 -10.55
C ARG A 59 1.92 -8.10 -10.42
N LEU A 60 1.40 -8.02 -9.20
CA LEU A 60 -0.03 -7.79 -8.96
C LEU A 60 -0.46 -6.47 -9.58
N TYR A 61 0.29 -5.39 -9.37
CA TYR A 61 -0.05 -4.10 -9.98
C TYR A 61 -0.12 -4.14 -11.51
N ARG A 62 0.70 -4.97 -12.18
CA ARG A 62 0.64 -5.12 -13.65
C ARG A 62 -0.72 -5.63 -14.14
N THR A 63 -1.45 -6.39 -13.33
CA THR A 63 -2.74 -6.98 -13.74
C THR A 63 -3.88 -5.96 -13.69
N ILE A 64 -3.72 -4.86 -12.95
CA ILE A 64 -4.71 -3.78 -12.81
C ILE A 64 -4.28 -2.46 -13.47
N SER A 65 -3.22 -2.49 -14.28
CA SER A 65 -2.67 -1.30 -14.95
C SER A 65 -2.36 -1.55 -16.41
N THR A 66 -2.37 -0.48 -17.19
CA THR A 66 -1.75 -0.42 -18.52
C THR A 66 -0.32 0.14 -18.39
N PRO A 67 0.49 0.18 -19.46
CA PRO A 67 1.77 0.85 -19.43
C PRO A 67 1.72 2.37 -19.10
N PHE A 68 0.57 3.02 -19.27
CA PHE A 68 0.46 4.49 -19.17
C PHE A 68 -0.52 4.95 -18.09
N ASP A 69 -1.35 4.04 -17.59
CA ASP A 69 -2.41 4.37 -16.63
C ASP A 69 -2.67 3.22 -15.66
N GLY A 70 -3.21 3.57 -14.49
CA GLY A 70 -3.53 2.68 -13.40
C GLY A 70 -3.80 3.45 -12.11
N PRO A 71 -4.25 2.77 -11.06
CA PRO A 71 -4.41 3.38 -9.74
C PRO A 71 -3.04 3.76 -9.17
N LEU A 72 -2.94 4.84 -8.40
CA LEU A 72 -1.69 5.27 -7.77
C LEU A 72 -1.79 5.10 -6.25
N PRO A 73 -1.33 3.96 -5.71
CA PRO A 73 -1.47 3.63 -4.29
C PRO A 73 -0.43 4.39 -3.44
N PHE A 74 -0.51 5.72 -3.40
CA PHE A 74 0.42 6.56 -2.63
C PHE A 74 0.45 6.24 -1.13
N ALA A 75 -0.61 5.63 -0.60
CA ALA A 75 -0.63 5.07 0.75
C ALA A 75 0.57 4.14 1.03
N LEU A 76 1.06 3.42 0.02
CA LEU A 76 2.25 2.56 0.17
C LEU A 76 3.49 3.36 0.57
N GLY A 77 3.59 4.63 0.17
CA GLY A 77 4.69 5.51 0.56
C GLY A 77 4.72 5.87 2.04
N TYR A 78 3.65 5.59 2.78
CA TYR A 78 3.58 5.84 4.23
C TYR A 78 3.94 4.59 5.05
N PHE A 79 4.54 3.58 4.41
CA PHE A 79 5.14 2.45 5.08
C PHE A 79 6.65 2.41 4.91
N GLN A 80 7.34 1.85 5.89
CA GLN A 80 8.77 1.63 5.85
C GLN A 80 9.06 0.18 6.23
N VAL A 81 10.04 -0.40 5.54
CA VAL A 81 10.59 -1.69 5.93
C VAL A 81 11.69 -1.46 6.98
N ARG A 82 11.53 -2.04 8.17
CA ARG A 82 12.52 -2.04 9.26
C ARG A 82 12.68 -3.45 9.79
N GLU A 83 13.92 -3.93 9.86
CA GLU A 83 14.24 -5.25 10.43
C GLU A 83 13.38 -6.40 9.88
N GLY A 84 13.07 -6.37 8.57
CA GLY A 84 12.23 -7.38 7.92
C GLY A 84 10.72 -7.26 8.18
N LYS A 85 10.27 -6.18 8.82
CA LYS A 85 8.86 -5.88 9.07
C LYS A 85 8.44 -4.61 8.36
N LEU A 86 7.17 -4.56 7.97
CA LEU A 86 6.54 -3.36 7.46
C LEU A 86 5.88 -2.60 8.60
N GLU A 87 6.18 -1.31 8.71
CA GLU A 87 5.64 -0.41 9.73
C GLU A 87 5.08 0.85 9.08
N SER A 88 4.05 1.45 9.67
CA SER A 88 3.57 2.77 9.25
C SER A 88 4.49 3.87 9.78
N VAL A 89 4.77 4.87 8.95
CA VAL A 89 5.56 6.06 9.37
C VAL A 89 4.67 7.24 9.80
N ALA A 90 3.35 7.05 9.77
CA ALA A 90 2.35 8.04 10.17
C ALA A 90 1.20 7.35 10.93
N GLU A 91 0.60 8.08 11.87
CA GLU A 91 -0.57 7.61 12.62
C GLU A 91 -1.83 7.54 11.75
N ALA A 92 -1.93 8.43 10.75
CA ALA A 92 -3.02 8.45 9.79
C ALA A 92 -2.47 8.61 8.37
N ILE A 93 -2.98 7.79 7.45
CA ILE A 93 -2.48 7.66 6.08
C ILE A 93 -3.62 8.02 5.10
N PRO A 94 -3.36 8.83 4.07
CA PRO A 94 -4.32 9.07 3.01
C PRO A 94 -4.45 7.80 2.15
N ILE A 95 -5.51 7.04 2.41
CA ILE A 95 -5.80 5.79 1.72
C ILE A 95 -7.17 5.92 1.06
N GLU A 96 -7.22 5.70 -0.25
CA GLU A 96 -8.47 5.79 -1.01
C GLU A 96 -9.18 4.44 -1.01
N ASP A 97 -8.46 3.40 -1.42
CA ASP A 97 -8.91 2.01 -1.46
C ASP A 97 -8.01 1.13 -0.56
N PRO A 98 -8.42 0.88 0.70
CA PRO A 98 -7.69 0.00 1.61
C PRO A 98 -7.56 -1.44 1.13
N ALA A 99 -8.60 -1.97 0.48
CA ALA A 99 -8.60 -3.34 0.00
C ALA A 99 -7.55 -3.53 -1.10
N GLN A 100 -7.44 -2.57 -2.03
CA GLN A 100 -6.39 -2.58 -3.04
C GLN A 100 -4.99 -2.46 -2.43
N VAL A 101 -4.81 -1.64 -1.39
CA VAL A 101 -3.51 -1.53 -0.70
C VAL A 101 -3.17 -2.85 0.01
N ALA A 102 -4.11 -3.46 0.74
CA ALA A 102 -3.91 -4.80 1.33
C ALA A 102 -3.55 -5.83 0.25
N TRP A 103 -4.23 -5.77 -0.89
CA TRP A 103 -4.02 -6.70 -2.00
C TRP A 103 -2.65 -6.52 -2.62
N LEU A 104 -2.18 -5.29 -2.84
CA LEU A 104 -0.82 -5.04 -3.31
C LEU A 104 0.23 -5.47 -2.28
N LEU A 105 0.01 -5.20 -1.00
CA LEU A 105 0.91 -5.63 0.08
C LEU A 105 1.02 -7.16 0.18
N SER A 106 0.00 -7.90 -0.23
CA SER A 106 0.03 -9.38 -0.25
C SER A 106 1.11 -9.98 -1.16
N GLU A 107 1.64 -9.22 -2.12
CA GLU A 107 2.80 -9.65 -2.93
C GLU A 107 4.10 -9.65 -2.12
N PHE A 108 4.21 -8.75 -1.13
CA PHE A 108 5.45 -8.51 -0.41
C PHE A 108 5.45 -9.09 1.00
N LEU A 109 4.29 -9.24 1.63
CA LEU A 109 4.19 -9.73 3.00
C LEU A 109 4.00 -11.26 3.07
N GLN A 110 4.44 -11.83 4.18
CA GLN A 110 4.22 -13.23 4.52
C GLN A 110 2.72 -13.49 4.80
N PRO A 111 2.21 -14.69 4.50
CA PRO A 111 0.88 -15.10 4.94
C PRO A 111 0.71 -14.94 6.46
N GLY A 112 -0.48 -14.55 6.91
CA GLY A 112 -0.80 -14.22 8.29
C GLY A 112 -0.68 -12.74 8.63
N ALA A 113 0.00 -11.94 7.81
CA ALA A 113 0.04 -10.49 7.96
C ALA A 113 -1.38 -9.88 7.86
N ARG A 114 -1.66 -8.86 8.69
CA ARG A 114 -2.96 -8.19 8.73
C ARG A 114 -2.81 -6.68 8.58
N LEU A 115 -3.69 -6.11 7.77
CA LEU A 115 -3.89 -4.67 7.64
C LEU A 115 -5.24 -4.30 8.22
N TRP A 116 -5.26 -3.31 9.10
CA TRP A 116 -6.48 -2.72 9.64
C TRP A 116 -6.54 -1.24 9.30
N VAL A 117 -7.69 -0.77 8.86
CA VAL A 117 -7.95 0.63 8.54
C VAL A 117 -9.22 1.10 9.24
N GLU A 118 -9.15 2.24 9.92
CA GLU A 118 -10.30 2.86 10.57
C GLU A 118 -11.06 3.75 9.57
N GLU A 119 -12.32 3.43 9.33
CA GLU A 119 -13.26 4.17 8.50
C GLU A 119 -14.54 4.46 9.27
N GLU A 120 -14.89 5.75 9.40
CA GLU A 120 -16.14 6.20 10.02
C GLU A 120 -16.38 5.60 11.43
N GLY A 121 -15.30 5.48 12.21
CA GLY A 121 -15.33 4.91 13.57
C GLY A 121 -15.43 3.38 13.62
N ARG A 122 -15.27 2.68 12.49
CA ARG A 122 -15.24 1.22 12.39
C ARG A 122 -13.92 0.75 11.79
N TRP A 123 -13.43 -0.37 12.31
CA TRP A 123 -12.25 -1.01 11.74
C TRP A 123 -12.66 -1.97 10.62
N GLN A 124 -11.94 -1.88 9.50
CA GLN A 124 -11.97 -2.87 8.44
C GLN A 124 -10.61 -3.56 8.39
N GLY A 125 -10.61 -4.88 8.29
CA GLY A 125 -9.40 -5.69 8.34
C GLY A 125 -9.27 -6.64 7.16
N TRP A 126 -8.03 -6.88 6.75
CA TRP A 126 -7.67 -7.88 5.75
C TRP A 126 -6.50 -8.72 6.25
N GLN A 127 -6.65 -10.03 6.22
CA GLN A 127 -5.55 -10.98 6.42
C GLN A 127 -5.02 -11.46 5.07
N ILE A 128 -3.70 -11.55 4.97
CA ILE A 128 -3.01 -12.02 3.78
C ILE A 128 -2.88 -13.54 3.85
N GLU A 129 -3.49 -14.24 2.90
CA GLU A 129 -3.41 -15.71 2.74
C GLU A 129 -2.34 -16.13 1.71
N GLY A 130 -1.79 -15.15 1.01
CA GLY A 130 -0.79 -15.31 -0.02
C GLY A 130 -0.89 -14.18 -1.05
N GLU A 131 -0.06 -14.26 -2.08
CA GLU A 131 -0.05 -13.27 -3.15
C GLU A 131 -1.42 -13.18 -3.85
N GLY A 132 -2.00 -11.99 -3.84
CA GLY A 132 -3.29 -11.67 -4.42
C GLY A 132 -4.50 -12.25 -3.69
N ARG A 133 -4.30 -12.93 -2.55
CA ARG A 133 -5.36 -13.61 -1.78
C ARG A 133 -5.50 -12.99 -0.41
N LEU A 134 -6.68 -12.43 -0.16
CA LEU A 134 -7.05 -11.81 1.10
C LEU A 134 -8.27 -12.50 1.70
N GLN A 135 -8.28 -12.59 3.02
CA GLN A 135 -9.48 -12.85 3.80
C GLN A 135 -9.92 -11.57 4.49
N GLN A 136 -11.17 -11.16 4.29
CA GLN A 136 -11.73 -10.04 5.05
C GLN A 136 -11.95 -10.46 6.51
N LEU A 137 -11.50 -9.63 7.44
CA LEU A 137 -11.64 -9.85 8.87
C LEU A 137 -12.84 -9.08 9.41
N ALA A 138 -13.59 -9.72 10.30
CA ALA A 138 -14.61 -9.06 11.11
C ALA A 138 -14.00 -8.61 12.44
N GLY A 139 -14.43 -7.45 12.94
CA GLY A 139 -14.06 -6.94 14.26
C GLY A 139 -13.08 -5.77 14.23
N ALA A 140 -12.25 -5.68 15.27
CA ALA A 140 -11.27 -4.63 15.47
C ALA A 140 -9.87 -5.25 15.64
N PRO A 141 -8.80 -4.49 15.36
CA PRO A 141 -7.44 -4.94 15.66
C PRO A 141 -7.30 -5.29 17.14
N ASP A 142 -6.44 -6.26 17.44
CA ASP A 142 -6.15 -6.62 18.82
C ASP A 142 -5.58 -5.39 19.55
N ARG A 143 -5.94 -5.18 20.81
CA ARG A 143 -5.26 -4.15 21.63
C ARG A 143 -3.89 -4.68 22.02
N LYS A 144 -2.86 -4.18 21.34
CA LYS A 144 -1.49 -4.13 21.89
C LYS A 144 -1.20 -2.67 22.20
#